data_AF-A0A5P9BG46-F1
#
_entry.id   AF-A0A5P9BG46-F1
#
_cell.length_a   1.000
_cell.length_b   1.000
_cell.length_c   1.000
_cell.angle_alpha   90.00
_cell.angle_beta   90.00
_cell.angle_gamma   90.00
#
_symmetry.space_group_name_H-M   'P 1'
#
loop_
_entity.id
_entity.type
_entity.pdbx_description
1 polymer ?
#
loop_
_entity_poly.entity_id
_entity_poly.type
_entity_poly.pdbx_seq_one_letter_code
_entity_poly.pdbx_strand_id
1 'polypeptide(L)'
;MSKGTIVLMTAVAITSTATAGYFGYKNASIESRIDTLIAEKVSEKEADIEALNEVITELTDQMASMTYVKQMDDETYEKQVAAADLKLVEMSQEIDELTEKLAASNIALAKANKSARIYRSRYLSEKDSVKSAKLAMNEQLAKEKIALEQQNQKALAAQRTELEGEYSTQAQRAETEKRVDEIMTNFSNLRVDLDLVNKCDPEYLERYGEAKSMLNHMRTYIQQNDLNSEYYFFVISNDAQITRKTRELCIEG
;
A
#
# COMPACT_ATOMS: atom_id res chain seq x y z
N MET A 1 -127.83 119.34 -20.48
CA MET A 1 -127.59 119.70 -21.90
C MET A 1 -126.65 118.65 -22.47
N SER A 2 -126.77 118.03 -23.64
CA SER A 2 -127.67 118.05 -24.80
C SER A 2 -127.20 116.83 -25.63
N LYS A 3 -128.01 115.78 -25.79
CA LYS A 3 -128.78 115.37 -27.00
C LYS A 3 -127.99 115.05 -28.29
N GLY A 4 -128.35 113.90 -28.89
CA GLY A 4 -128.19 113.49 -30.30
C GLY A 4 -127.08 112.44 -30.47
N THR A 5 -127.28 111.13 -30.63
CA THR A 5 -128.27 110.29 -31.33
C THR A 5 -128.26 110.39 -32.86
N ILE A 6 -128.15 109.21 -33.48
CA ILE A 6 -128.55 108.74 -34.83
C ILE A 6 -127.38 108.63 -35.84
N VAL A 7 -126.85 107.48 -36.30
CA VAL A 7 -127.31 106.09 -36.58
C VAL A 7 -127.45 105.82 -38.11
N LEU A 8 -126.97 104.63 -38.54
CA LEU A 8 -127.34 103.82 -39.74
C LEU A 8 -126.73 104.26 -41.09
N MET A 9 -126.30 103.41 -42.05
CA MET A 9 -126.49 101.98 -42.40
C MET A 9 -125.29 101.52 -43.25
N THR A 10 -124.60 100.41 -42.99
CA THR A 10 -124.87 99.00 -43.41
C THR A 10 -125.06 98.73 -44.90
N ALA A 11 -124.10 98.01 -45.50
CA ALA A 11 -124.20 96.82 -46.37
C ALA A 11 -122.85 96.71 -47.13
N VAL A 12 -122.06 95.64 -47.03
CA VAL A 12 -122.33 94.33 -47.65
C VAL A 12 -121.69 93.23 -46.80
N ALA A 13 -122.50 92.24 -46.44
CA ALA A 13 -122.04 90.91 -46.06
C ALA A 13 -122.43 89.91 -47.17
N ILE A 14 -121.79 88.74 -47.13
CA ILE A 14 -122.03 87.51 -47.91
C ILE A 14 -120.99 87.27 -49.03
N THR A 15 -119.87 86.64 -48.65
CA THR A 15 -119.27 85.44 -49.30
C THR A 15 -117.95 85.04 -48.60
N SER A 16 -117.98 84.57 -47.34
CA SER A 16 -116.74 84.08 -46.69
C SER A 16 -116.89 82.96 -45.65
N THR A 17 -118.04 82.30 -45.51
CA THR A 17 -118.24 81.29 -44.44
C THR A 17 -118.24 79.83 -44.89
N ALA A 18 -118.26 79.52 -46.19
CA ALA A 18 -118.19 78.13 -46.68
C ALA A 18 -116.75 77.65 -46.94
N THR A 19 -115.84 78.55 -47.30
CA THR A 19 -114.42 78.21 -47.55
C THR A 19 -113.65 78.02 -46.24
N ALA A 20 -113.89 78.84 -45.22
CA ALA A 20 -113.23 78.73 -43.91
C ALA A 20 -113.49 77.39 -43.19
N GLY A 21 -114.69 76.81 -43.32
CA GLY A 21 -115.02 75.51 -42.74
C GLY A 21 -114.34 74.33 -43.43
N TYR A 22 -114.23 74.36 -44.77
CA TYR A 22 -113.55 73.31 -45.54
C TYR A 22 -112.02 73.35 -45.38
N PHE A 23 -111.44 74.56 -45.34
CA PHE A 23 -110.01 74.73 -45.05
C PHE A 23 -109.68 74.38 -43.58
N GLY A 24 -110.53 74.75 -42.63
CA GLY A 24 -110.36 74.38 -41.21
C GLY A 24 -110.43 72.86 -40.97
N TYR A 25 -111.39 72.15 -41.59
CA TYR A 25 -111.50 70.69 -41.48
C TYR A 25 -110.32 69.96 -42.14
N LYS A 26 -109.88 70.39 -43.33
CA LYS A 26 -108.67 69.84 -43.94
C LYS A 26 -107.42 70.13 -43.13
N ASN A 27 -107.30 71.32 -42.53
CA ASN A 27 -106.16 71.67 -41.69
C ASN A 27 -106.12 70.83 -40.41
N ALA A 28 -107.26 70.69 -39.71
CA ALA A 28 -107.38 69.83 -38.52
C ALA A 28 -107.12 68.35 -38.84
N SER A 29 -107.54 67.86 -40.02
CA SER A 29 -107.24 66.51 -40.48
C SER A 29 -105.75 66.30 -40.81
N ILE A 30 -105.07 67.32 -41.32
CA ILE A 30 -103.62 67.28 -41.60
C ILE A 30 -102.83 67.31 -40.28
N GLU A 31 -103.19 68.19 -39.33
CA GLU A 31 -102.58 68.27 -38.01
C GLU A 31 -102.71 66.94 -37.25
N SER A 32 -103.91 66.34 -37.21
CA SER A 32 -104.12 65.03 -36.57
C SER A 32 -103.27 63.91 -37.21
N ARG A 33 -103.05 63.93 -38.53
CA ARG A 33 -102.18 62.96 -39.21
C ARG A 33 -100.70 63.20 -38.89
N ILE A 34 -100.28 64.46 -38.77
CA ILE A 34 -98.92 64.83 -38.36
C ILE A 34 -98.67 64.36 -36.92
N ASP A 35 -99.59 64.62 -36.00
CA ASP A 35 -99.47 64.18 -34.61
C ASP A 35 -99.40 62.66 -34.48
N THR A 36 -100.21 61.95 -35.27
CA THR A 36 -100.19 60.47 -35.29
C THR A 36 -98.85 59.93 -35.81
N LEU A 37 -98.31 60.51 -36.89
CA LEU A 37 -97.01 60.12 -37.45
C LEU A 37 -95.85 60.45 -36.49
N ILE A 38 -95.93 61.56 -35.78
CA ILE A 38 -94.96 61.92 -34.74
C ILE A 38 -95.01 60.91 -33.60
N ALA A 39 -96.21 60.58 -33.09
CA ALA A 39 -96.37 59.60 -32.02
C ALA A 39 -95.85 58.21 -32.42
N GLU A 40 -96.14 57.76 -33.65
CA GLU A 40 -95.62 56.49 -34.18
C GLU A 40 -94.09 56.50 -34.26
N LYS A 41 -93.48 57.58 -34.77
CA LYS A 41 -92.02 57.71 -34.86
C LYS A 41 -91.34 57.83 -33.49
N VAL A 42 -91.97 58.51 -32.54
CA VAL A 42 -91.48 58.59 -31.16
C VAL A 42 -91.52 57.21 -30.52
N SER A 43 -92.63 56.47 -30.65
CA SER A 43 -92.74 55.11 -30.10
C SER A 43 -91.74 54.13 -30.72
N GLU A 44 -91.50 54.20 -32.04
CA GLU A 44 -90.46 53.40 -32.71
C GLU A 44 -89.06 53.74 -32.16
N LYS A 45 -88.78 55.02 -31.94
CA LYS A 45 -87.49 55.47 -31.38
C LYS A 45 -87.33 55.10 -29.91
N GLU A 46 -88.39 55.12 -29.12
CA GLU A 46 -88.38 54.66 -27.74
C GLU A 46 -88.09 53.16 -27.65
N ALA A 47 -88.70 52.35 -28.53
CA ALA A 47 -88.41 50.92 -28.63
C ALA A 47 -86.95 50.64 -29.08
N ASP A 48 -86.42 51.41 -30.05
CA ASP A 48 -85.01 51.33 -30.46
C ASP A 48 -84.06 51.67 -29.29
N ILE A 49 -84.39 52.71 -28.50
CA ILE A 49 -83.60 53.14 -27.35
C ILE A 49 -83.61 52.07 -26.25
N GLU A 50 -84.75 51.45 -25.99
CA GLU A 50 -84.87 50.37 -25.02
C GLU A 50 -84.03 49.16 -25.42
N ALA A 51 -84.12 48.73 -26.69
CA ALA A 51 -83.30 47.64 -27.23
C ALA A 51 -81.80 47.96 -27.17
N LEU A 52 -81.40 49.20 -27.48
CA LEU A 52 -80.00 49.63 -27.36
C LEU A 52 -79.53 49.63 -25.91
N ASN A 53 -80.35 50.07 -24.97
CA ASN A 53 -80.00 50.06 -23.54
C ASN A 53 -79.85 48.63 -23.00
N GLU A 54 -80.66 47.68 -23.48
CA GLU A 54 -80.51 46.26 -23.13
C GLU A 54 -79.16 45.72 -23.63
N VAL A 55 -78.80 45.97 -24.89
CA VAL A 55 -77.49 45.59 -25.46
C VAL A 55 -76.32 46.25 -24.73
N ILE A 56 -76.44 47.52 -24.36
CA ILE A 56 -75.41 48.23 -23.58
C ILE A 56 -75.23 47.57 -22.21
N THR A 57 -76.32 47.18 -21.57
CA THR A 57 -76.28 46.51 -20.25
C THR A 57 -75.62 45.14 -20.36
N GLU A 58 -76.01 44.33 -21.35
CA GLU A 58 -75.40 43.01 -21.58
C GLU A 58 -73.89 43.13 -21.88
N LEU A 59 -73.49 44.08 -22.73
CA LEU A 59 -72.08 44.28 -23.07
C LEU A 59 -71.27 44.77 -21.86
N THR A 60 -71.88 45.60 -21.00
CA THR A 60 -71.24 46.07 -19.76
C THR A 60 -71.00 44.90 -18.79
N ASP A 61 -71.98 44.01 -18.64
CA ASP A 61 -71.86 42.81 -17.80
C ASP A 61 -70.82 41.83 -18.36
N GLN A 62 -70.82 41.63 -19.68
CA GLN A 62 -69.80 40.80 -20.36
C GLN A 62 -68.39 41.38 -20.16
N MET A 63 -68.21 42.69 -20.32
CA MET A 63 -66.92 43.35 -20.07
C MET A 63 -66.46 43.20 -18.61
N ALA A 64 -67.36 43.34 -17.65
CA ALA A 64 -67.05 43.16 -16.23
C ALA A 64 -66.63 41.71 -15.93
N SER A 65 -67.36 40.72 -16.46
CA SER A 65 -67.02 39.31 -16.29
C SER A 65 -65.68 38.94 -16.93
N MET A 66 -65.40 39.44 -18.14
CA MET A 66 -64.14 39.21 -18.85
C MET A 66 -62.96 39.84 -18.11
N THR A 67 -63.15 41.02 -17.53
CA THR A 67 -62.13 41.70 -16.71
C THR A 67 -61.81 40.89 -15.46
N TYR A 68 -62.84 40.36 -14.78
CA TYR A 68 -62.68 39.54 -13.59
C TYR A 68 -61.91 38.24 -13.87
N VAL A 69 -62.29 37.50 -14.93
CA VAL A 69 -61.61 36.25 -15.32
C VAL A 69 -60.15 36.53 -15.67
N LYS A 70 -59.87 37.60 -16.42
CA LYS A 70 -58.50 37.97 -16.78
C LYS A 70 -57.64 38.26 -15.55
N GLN A 71 -58.17 38.98 -14.56
CA GLN A 71 -57.45 39.25 -13.31
C GLN A 71 -57.13 37.98 -12.54
N MET A 72 -58.09 37.04 -12.46
CA MET A 72 -57.85 35.75 -11.81
C MET A 72 -56.78 34.91 -12.53
N ASP A 73 -56.80 34.90 -13.85
CA ASP A 73 -55.80 34.20 -14.65
C ASP A 73 -54.41 34.85 -14.49
N ASP A 74 -54.33 36.17 -14.58
CA ASP A 74 -53.08 36.93 -14.39
C ASP A 74 -52.46 36.67 -13.00
N GLU A 75 -53.26 36.73 -11.92
CA GLU A 75 -52.78 36.40 -10.56
C GLU A 75 -52.32 34.93 -10.43
N THR A 76 -52.98 34.02 -11.15
CA THR A 76 -52.62 32.60 -11.15
C THR A 76 -51.30 32.38 -11.87
N TYR A 77 -51.10 33.01 -13.03
CA TYR A 77 -49.83 32.95 -13.78
C TYR A 77 -48.69 33.59 -12.99
N GLU A 78 -48.90 34.74 -12.35
CA GLU A 78 -47.87 35.37 -11.51
C GLU A 78 -47.40 34.45 -10.38
N LYS A 79 -48.34 33.76 -9.70
CA LYS A 79 -48.00 32.77 -8.66
C LYS A 79 -47.23 31.58 -9.22
N GLN A 80 -47.61 31.09 -10.40
CA GLN A 80 -46.90 29.97 -11.05
C GLN A 80 -45.48 30.37 -11.48
N VAL A 81 -45.31 31.57 -12.04
CA VAL A 81 -44.00 32.10 -12.43
C VAL A 81 -43.11 32.28 -11.19
N ALA A 82 -43.63 32.89 -10.12
CA ALA A 82 -42.88 33.07 -8.88
C ALA A 82 -42.45 31.72 -8.24
N ALA A 83 -43.33 30.71 -8.28
CA ALA A 83 -43.01 29.37 -7.79
C ALA A 83 -41.95 28.67 -8.66
N ALA A 84 -42.02 28.85 -9.99
CA ALA A 84 -41.02 28.32 -10.91
C ALA A 84 -39.65 29.00 -10.72
N ASP A 85 -39.62 30.32 -10.55
CA ASP A 85 -38.40 31.08 -10.29
C ASP A 85 -37.74 30.66 -8.98
N LEU A 86 -38.52 30.49 -7.90
CA LEU A 86 -37.99 29.98 -6.63
C LEU A 86 -37.36 28.61 -6.80
N LYS A 87 -38.05 27.70 -7.50
CA LYS A 87 -37.54 26.35 -7.78
C LYS A 87 -36.27 26.36 -8.63
N LEU A 88 -36.17 27.28 -9.59
CA LEU A 88 -34.95 27.44 -10.40
C LEU A 88 -33.77 27.91 -9.54
N VAL A 89 -34.00 28.83 -8.60
CA VAL A 89 -32.97 29.29 -7.66
C VAL A 89 -32.52 28.13 -6.76
N GLU A 90 -33.44 27.36 -6.19
CA GLU A 90 -33.12 26.19 -5.37
C GLU A 90 -32.31 25.15 -6.16
N MET A 91 -32.73 24.82 -7.39
CA MET A 91 -32.01 23.90 -8.26
C MET A 91 -30.62 24.42 -8.64
N SER A 92 -30.47 25.72 -8.88
CA SER A 92 -29.17 26.32 -9.18
C SER A 92 -28.22 26.20 -7.98
N GLN A 93 -28.71 26.45 -6.76
CA GLN A 93 -27.92 26.27 -5.54
C GLN A 93 -27.51 24.81 -5.33
N GLU A 94 -28.42 23.86 -5.56
CA GLU A 94 -28.10 22.44 -5.48
C GLU A 94 -27.04 22.02 -6.50
N ILE A 95 -27.12 22.52 -7.74
CA ILE A 95 -26.12 22.28 -8.78
C ILE A 95 -24.74 22.82 -8.35
N ASP A 96 -24.69 24.03 -7.78
CA ASP A 96 -23.43 24.63 -7.31
C ASP A 96 -22.82 23.81 -6.18
N GLU A 97 -23.62 23.39 -5.19
CA GLU A 97 -23.17 22.52 -4.11
C GLU A 97 -22.65 21.16 -4.59
N LEU A 98 -23.38 20.53 -5.52
CA LEU A 98 -22.97 19.24 -6.10
C LEU A 98 -21.70 19.39 -6.93
N THR A 99 -21.54 20.51 -7.63
CA THR A 99 -20.34 20.81 -8.41
C THR A 99 -19.12 20.98 -7.50
N GLU A 100 -19.27 21.67 -6.37
CA GLU A 100 -18.20 21.80 -5.38
C GLU A 100 -17.83 20.45 -4.74
N LYS A 101 -18.83 19.66 -4.33
CA LYS A 101 -18.63 18.30 -3.80
C LYS A 101 -17.91 17.40 -4.80
N LEU A 102 -18.27 17.49 -6.09
CA LEU A 102 -17.62 16.72 -7.16
C LEU A 102 -16.16 17.14 -7.35
N ALA A 103 -15.87 18.45 -7.35
CA ALA A 103 -14.51 18.96 -7.45
C ALA A 103 -13.65 18.49 -6.27
N ALA A 104 -14.16 18.60 -5.04
CA ALA A 104 -13.48 18.12 -3.83
C ALA A 104 -13.22 16.61 -3.88
N SER A 105 -14.21 15.82 -4.29
CA SER A 105 -14.09 14.36 -4.46
C SER A 105 -13.02 13.99 -5.49
N ASN A 106 -12.98 14.68 -6.64
CA ASN A 106 -11.97 14.46 -7.67
C ASN A 106 -10.54 14.77 -7.17
N ILE A 107 -10.37 15.84 -6.40
CA ILE A 107 -9.07 16.18 -5.78
C ILE A 107 -8.65 15.08 -4.79
N ALA A 108 -9.58 14.62 -3.93
CA ALA A 108 -9.32 13.55 -2.98
C ALA A 108 -8.94 12.24 -3.69
N LEU A 109 -9.66 11.89 -4.76
CA LEU A 109 -9.37 10.71 -5.58
C LEU A 109 -7.99 10.79 -6.24
N ALA A 110 -7.64 11.94 -6.82
CA ALA A 110 -6.32 12.16 -7.42
C ALA A 110 -5.19 12.00 -6.38
N LYS A 111 -5.38 12.54 -5.17
CA LYS A 111 -4.43 12.38 -4.06
C LYS A 111 -4.30 10.92 -3.63
N ALA A 112 -5.41 10.22 -3.47
CA ALA A 112 -5.44 8.80 -3.11
C ALA A 112 -4.72 7.93 -4.16
N ASN A 113 -4.98 8.16 -5.45
CA ASN A 113 -4.32 7.46 -6.55
C ASN A 113 -2.80 7.70 -6.56
N LYS A 114 -2.37 8.95 -6.34
CA LYS A 114 -0.94 9.27 -6.22
C LYS A 114 -0.29 8.52 -5.06
N SER A 115 -0.93 8.50 -3.87
CA SER A 115 -0.41 7.74 -2.73
C SER A 115 -0.35 6.23 -2.98
N ALA A 116 -1.39 5.66 -3.61
CA ALA A 116 -1.44 4.24 -3.93
C ALA A 116 -0.32 3.85 -4.91
N ARG A 117 -0.03 4.69 -5.91
CA ARG A 117 1.08 4.48 -6.84
C ARG A 117 2.43 4.51 -6.14
N ILE A 118 2.65 5.47 -5.24
CA ILE A 118 3.90 5.58 -4.45
C ILE A 118 4.07 4.34 -3.55
N TYR A 119 3.02 3.97 -2.83
CA TYR A 119 3.03 2.80 -1.96
C TYR A 119 3.34 1.51 -2.75
N ARG A 120 2.65 1.28 -3.87
CA ARG A 120 2.90 0.12 -4.74
C ARG A 120 4.34 0.08 -5.24
N SER A 121 4.89 1.22 -5.64
CA SER A 121 6.29 1.30 -6.09
C SER A 121 7.28 0.96 -4.97
N ARG A 122 7.06 1.48 -3.75
CA ARG A 122 7.91 1.17 -2.59
C ARG A 122 7.83 -0.31 -2.23
N TYR A 123 6.63 -0.86 -2.16
CA TYR A 123 6.41 -2.27 -1.86
C TYR A 123 7.13 -3.20 -2.87
N LEU A 124 7.04 -2.91 -4.16
CA LEU A 124 7.74 -3.69 -5.18
C LEU A 124 9.27 -3.58 -5.04
N SER A 125 9.78 -2.37 -4.84
CA SER A 125 11.22 -2.14 -4.61
C SER A 125 11.74 -2.87 -3.37
N GLU A 126 10.99 -2.84 -2.27
CA GLU A 126 11.36 -3.51 -1.03
C GLU A 126 11.31 -5.02 -1.17
N LYS A 127 10.29 -5.56 -1.85
CA LYS A 127 10.19 -6.98 -2.18
C LYS A 127 11.39 -7.46 -2.99
N ASP A 128 11.81 -6.70 -4.00
CA ASP A 128 12.96 -7.04 -4.83
C ASP A 128 14.28 -6.90 -4.06
N SER A 129 14.39 -5.91 -3.17
CA SER A 129 15.53 -5.73 -2.26
C SER A 129 15.66 -6.92 -1.31
N VAL A 130 14.57 -7.34 -0.65
CA VAL A 130 14.55 -8.52 0.25
C VAL A 130 14.90 -9.80 -0.50
N LYS A 131 14.39 -9.98 -1.72
CA LYS A 131 14.74 -11.14 -2.56
C LYS A 131 16.24 -11.17 -2.86
N SER A 132 16.81 -10.02 -3.22
CA SER A 132 18.24 -9.88 -3.55
C SER A 132 19.12 -10.10 -2.32
N ALA A 133 18.73 -9.53 -1.17
CA ALA A 133 19.41 -9.73 0.10
C ALA A 133 19.39 -11.21 0.55
N LYS A 134 18.26 -11.90 0.37
CA LYS A 134 18.15 -13.33 0.66
C LYS A 134 19.07 -14.18 -0.23
N LEU A 135 19.17 -13.85 -1.52
CA LEU A 135 20.10 -14.54 -2.43
C LEU A 135 21.55 -14.31 -2.02
N ALA A 136 21.93 -13.06 -1.76
CA ALA A 136 23.28 -12.73 -1.30
C ALA A 136 23.64 -13.42 0.02
N MET A 137 22.72 -13.45 0.99
CA MET A 137 22.90 -14.17 2.25
C MET A 137 23.10 -15.67 2.03
N ASN A 138 22.30 -16.29 1.15
CA ASN A 138 22.43 -17.71 0.84
C ASN A 138 23.78 -18.02 0.15
N GLU A 139 24.23 -17.16 -0.76
CA GLU A 139 25.54 -17.30 -1.41
C GLU A 139 26.68 -17.16 -0.40
N GLN A 140 26.59 -16.21 0.53
CA GLN A 140 27.57 -16.05 1.61
C GLN A 140 27.59 -17.28 2.53
N LEU A 141 26.42 -17.77 2.94
CA LEU A 141 26.31 -18.97 3.75
C LEU A 141 26.90 -20.20 3.06
N ALA A 142 26.72 -20.34 1.75
CA ALA A 142 27.33 -21.42 0.97
C ALA A 142 28.86 -21.32 0.96
N LYS A 143 29.42 -20.11 0.79
CA LYS A 143 30.86 -19.87 0.86
C LYS A 143 31.43 -20.17 2.24
N GLU A 144 30.76 -19.72 3.30
CA GLU A 144 31.17 -19.96 4.69
C GLU A 144 31.14 -21.46 5.04
N LYS A 145 30.13 -22.20 4.57
CA LYS A 145 30.08 -23.66 4.75
C LYS A 145 31.27 -24.36 4.10
N ILE A 146 31.59 -24.02 2.86
CA ILE A 146 32.74 -24.60 2.14
C ILE A 146 34.04 -24.25 2.85
N ALA A 147 34.21 -22.98 3.27
CA ALA A 147 35.40 -22.54 4.00
C ALA A 147 35.56 -23.27 5.34
N LEU A 148 34.46 -23.46 6.07
CA LEU A 148 34.46 -24.19 7.34
C LEU A 148 34.78 -25.67 7.14
N GLU A 149 34.21 -26.31 6.12
CA GLU A 149 34.49 -27.71 5.78
C GLU A 149 35.97 -27.91 5.41
N GLN A 150 36.53 -26.99 4.60
CA GLN A 150 37.96 -27.00 4.28
C GLN A 150 38.84 -26.77 5.50
N GLN A 151 38.47 -25.86 6.40
CA GLN A 151 39.21 -25.61 7.63
C GLN A 151 39.19 -26.84 8.54
N ASN A 152 38.05 -27.50 8.66
CA ASN A 152 37.90 -28.70 9.47
C ASN A 152 38.70 -29.88 8.88
N GLN A 153 38.67 -30.06 7.56
CA GLN A 153 39.51 -31.07 6.89
C GLN A 153 41.01 -30.80 7.08
N LYS A 154 41.46 -29.55 6.99
CA LYS A 154 42.86 -29.17 7.25
C LYS A 154 43.26 -29.45 8.70
N ALA A 155 42.42 -29.09 9.66
CA ALA A 155 42.67 -29.35 11.08
C ALA A 155 42.73 -30.86 11.37
N LEU A 156 41.82 -31.64 10.79
CA LEU A 156 41.81 -33.10 10.92
C LEU A 156 43.06 -33.73 10.29
N ALA A 157 43.48 -33.26 9.12
CA ALA A 157 44.70 -33.74 8.47
C ALA A 157 45.94 -33.44 9.32
N ALA A 158 46.04 -32.21 9.87
CA ALA A 158 47.14 -31.86 10.76
C ALA A 158 47.20 -32.75 12.01
N GLN A 159 46.06 -33.00 12.66
CA GLN A 159 45.99 -33.92 13.80
C GLN A 159 46.37 -35.35 13.44
N ARG A 160 45.96 -35.85 12.26
CA ARG A 160 46.37 -37.19 11.81
C ARG A 160 47.87 -37.29 11.60
N THR A 161 48.48 -36.29 10.96
CA THR A 161 49.93 -36.27 10.75
C THR A 161 50.71 -36.15 12.07
N GLU A 162 50.22 -35.36 13.02
CA GLU A 162 50.79 -35.26 14.36
C GLU A 162 50.74 -36.61 15.08
N LEU A 163 49.59 -37.27 15.10
CA LEU A 163 49.43 -38.60 15.68
C LEU A 163 50.29 -39.66 14.98
N GLU A 164 50.35 -39.67 13.65
CA GLU A 164 51.23 -40.59 12.89
C GLU A 164 52.71 -40.37 13.25
N GLY A 165 53.12 -39.12 13.44
CA GLY A 165 54.45 -38.76 13.92
C GLY A 165 54.73 -39.28 15.33
N GLU A 166 53.81 -39.08 16.27
CA GLU A 166 53.91 -39.61 17.64
C GLU A 166 53.97 -41.13 17.66
N TYR A 167 53.09 -41.81 16.92
CA TYR A 167 53.08 -43.27 16.82
C TYR A 167 54.37 -43.81 16.21
N SER A 168 54.89 -43.19 15.14
CA SER A 168 56.17 -43.57 14.53
C SER A 168 57.33 -43.42 15.52
N THR A 169 57.36 -42.32 16.25
CA THR A 169 58.39 -42.05 17.27
C THR A 169 58.31 -43.07 18.41
N GLN A 170 57.10 -43.40 18.87
CA GLN A 170 56.88 -44.39 19.91
C GLN A 170 57.25 -45.81 19.45
N ALA A 171 56.93 -46.17 18.21
CA ALA A 171 57.31 -47.45 17.61
C ALA A 171 58.83 -47.60 17.48
N GLN A 172 59.53 -46.55 17.03
CA GLN A 172 60.99 -46.53 16.97
C GLN A 172 61.64 -46.65 18.35
N ARG A 173 61.09 -45.97 19.37
CA ARG A 173 61.56 -46.11 20.76
C ARG A 173 61.39 -47.54 21.27
N ALA A 174 60.23 -48.16 21.06
CA ALA A 174 59.98 -49.54 21.48
C ALA A 174 60.89 -50.56 20.77
N GLU A 175 61.17 -50.37 19.47
CA GLU A 175 62.13 -51.22 18.73
C GLU A 175 63.55 -51.06 19.29
N THR A 176 63.94 -49.83 19.60
CA THR A 176 65.26 -49.51 20.16
C THR A 176 65.44 -50.13 21.55
N GLU A 177 64.42 -50.04 22.42
CA GLU A 177 64.40 -50.69 23.73
C GLU A 177 64.53 -52.22 23.61
N LYS A 178 63.75 -52.84 22.71
CA LYS A 178 63.83 -54.28 22.46
C LYS A 178 65.23 -54.73 22.03
N ARG A 179 65.89 -53.96 21.16
CA ARG A 179 67.25 -54.27 20.72
C ARG A 179 68.26 -54.19 21.86
N VAL A 180 68.10 -53.24 22.79
CA VAL A 180 68.93 -53.17 23.99
C VAL A 180 68.69 -54.36 24.91
N ASP A 181 67.44 -54.75 25.13
CA ASP A 181 67.09 -55.94 25.92
C ASP A 181 67.72 -57.22 25.34
N GLU A 182 67.72 -57.37 24.01
CA GLU A 182 68.38 -58.48 23.32
C GLU A 182 69.90 -58.48 23.56
N ILE A 183 70.55 -57.31 23.45
CA ILE A 183 72.00 -57.20 23.70
C ILE A 183 72.34 -57.51 25.17
N MET A 184 71.51 -57.06 26.13
CA MET A 184 71.68 -57.37 27.57
C MET A 184 71.46 -58.85 27.88
N THR A 185 70.50 -59.48 27.21
CA THR A 185 70.25 -60.93 27.32
C THR A 185 71.45 -61.72 26.79
N ASN A 186 71.98 -61.34 25.63
CA ASN A 186 73.17 -61.97 25.05
C ASN A 186 74.39 -61.81 25.96
N PHE A 187 74.57 -60.64 26.57
CA PHE A 187 75.64 -60.43 27.55
C PHE A 187 75.48 -61.35 28.76
N SER A 188 74.26 -61.49 29.29
CA SER A 188 73.98 -62.41 30.40
C SER A 188 74.24 -63.88 30.04
N ASN A 189 73.98 -64.25 28.78
CA ASN A 189 74.23 -65.59 28.25
C ASN A 189 75.72 -65.94 28.09
N LEU A 190 76.61 -64.95 27.97
CA LEU A 190 78.06 -65.20 27.95
C LEU A 190 78.56 -65.85 29.26
N ARG A 191 77.74 -65.81 30.34
CA ARG A 191 78.04 -66.41 31.65
C ARG A 191 79.47 -66.11 32.09
N VAL A 192 79.89 -64.86 31.89
CA VAL A 192 81.12 -64.34 32.47
C VAL A 192 80.83 -64.21 33.96
N ASP A 193 80.98 -65.32 34.65
CA ASP A 193 80.72 -65.42 36.08
C ASP A 193 81.87 -64.67 36.78
N LEU A 194 81.58 -63.42 37.18
CA LEU A 194 82.56 -62.50 37.73
C LEU A 194 83.11 -62.94 39.10
N ASP A 195 82.53 -63.99 39.67
CA ASP A 195 82.93 -64.61 40.93
C ASP A 195 83.93 -65.77 40.76
N LEU A 196 84.09 -66.33 39.55
CA LEU A 196 85.05 -67.40 39.27
C LEU A 196 86.42 -66.83 38.88
N VAL A 197 87.38 -66.88 39.82
CA VAL A 197 88.79 -66.57 39.57
C VAL A 197 89.43 -67.76 38.84
N ASN A 198 89.18 -67.90 37.54
CA ASN A 198 89.84 -68.94 36.74
C ASN A 198 91.12 -68.36 36.10
N LYS A 199 92.28 -68.72 36.66
CA LYS A 199 93.59 -68.22 36.22
C LYS A 199 94.03 -69.03 35.00
N CYS A 200 94.00 -68.40 33.81
CA CYS A 200 94.56 -68.89 32.53
C CYS A 200 93.68 -69.82 31.66
N ASP A 201 92.37 -69.59 31.59
CA ASP A 201 91.51 -70.24 30.58
C ASP A 201 91.38 -69.34 29.32
N PRO A 202 91.90 -69.74 28.15
CA PRO A 202 91.78 -68.98 26.90
C PRO A 202 90.32 -68.75 26.47
N GLU A 203 89.43 -69.73 26.71
CA GLU A 203 88.01 -69.65 26.36
C GLU A 203 87.27 -68.67 27.29
N TYR A 204 87.75 -68.51 28.53
CA TYR A 204 87.28 -67.46 29.42
C TYR A 204 87.74 -66.07 28.97
N LEU A 205 88.99 -65.93 28.51
CA LEU A 205 89.53 -64.66 28.03
C LEU A 205 88.79 -64.16 26.78
N GLU A 206 88.41 -65.06 25.87
CA GLU A 206 87.63 -64.74 24.67
C GLU A 206 86.22 -64.25 25.04
N ARG A 207 85.48 -65.00 25.86
CA ARG A 207 84.16 -64.58 26.39
C ARG A 207 84.22 -63.27 27.14
N TYR A 208 85.31 -63.04 27.86
CA TYR A 208 85.57 -61.78 28.56
C TYR A 208 85.78 -60.60 27.60
N GLY A 209 86.58 -60.78 26.55
CA GLY A 209 86.79 -59.78 25.51
C GLY A 209 85.49 -59.43 24.76
N GLU A 210 84.69 -60.45 24.47
CA GLU A 210 83.36 -60.31 23.86
C GLU A 210 82.41 -59.54 24.79
N ALA A 211 82.31 -59.91 26.07
CA ALA A 211 81.48 -59.24 27.07
C ALA A 211 81.84 -57.75 27.21
N LYS A 212 83.13 -57.41 27.23
CA LYS A 212 83.59 -56.02 27.27
C LYS A 212 83.23 -55.24 26.00
N SER A 213 83.39 -55.87 24.83
CA SER A 213 82.98 -55.29 23.54
C SER A 213 81.47 -55.02 23.51
N MET A 214 80.67 -55.97 23.99
CA MET A 214 79.22 -55.85 24.08
C MET A 214 78.78 -54.72 25.02
N LEU A 215 79.39 -54.57 26.20
CA LEU A 215 79.08 -53.45 27.11
C LEU A 215 79.42 -52.08 26.49
N ASN A 216 80.53 -51.97 25.77
CA ASN A 216 80.88 -50.74 25.06
C ASN A 216 79.90 -50.44 23.91
N HIS A 217 79.45 -51.47 23.20
CA HIS A 217 78.43 -51.34 22.17
C HIS A 217 77.09 -50.90 22.79
N MET A 218 76.66 -51.53 23.88
CA MET A 218 75.46 -51.12 24.64
C MET A 218 75.57 -49.68 25.11
N ARG A 219 76.70 -49.29 25.73
CA ARG A 219 76.93 -47.91 26.19
C ARG A 219 76.73 -46.89 25.08
N THR A 220 77.38 -47.12 23.94
CA THR A 220 77.32 -46.22 22.80
C THR A 220 75.91 -46.15 22.24
N TYR A 221 75.23 -47.29 22.13
CA TYR A 221 73.89 -47.38 21.58
C TYR A 221 72.83 -46.73 22.48
N ILE A 222 72.92 -46.92 23.80
CA ILE A 222 72.06 -46.26 24.80
C ILE A 222 72.28 -44.74 24.75
N GLN A 223 73.54 -44.27 24.66
CA GLN A 223 73.88 -42.84 24.54
C GLN A 223 73.38 -42.19 23.25
N GLN A 224 73.43 -42.91 22.13
CA GLN A 224 72.96 -42.40 20.84
C GLN A 224 71.43 -42.26 20.78
N ASN A 225 70.70 -43.06 21.56
CA ASN A 225 69.24 -43.11 21.51
C ASN A 225 68.54 -42.57 22.76
N ASP A 226 69.30 -41.98 23.70
CA ASP A 226 68.80 -41.34 24.93
C ASP A 226 67.78 -42.21 25.71
N LEU A 227 68.17 -43.47 25.96
CA LEU A 227 67.30 -44.47 26.60
C LEU A 227 67.25 -44.30 28.13
N ASN A 228 66.31 -44.99 28.78
CA ASN A 228 66.08 -44.87 30.22
C ASN A 228 67.37 -45.12 31.06
N SER A 229 67.50 -44.37 32.16
CA SER A 229 68.56 -44.47 33.18
C SER A 229 68.81 -45.89 33.69
N GLU A 230 67.80 -46.76 33.71
CA GLU A 230 67.92 -48.17 34.10
C GLU A 230 68.93 -48.94 33.22
N TYR A 231 68.91 -48.70 31.91
CA TYR A 231 69.85 -49.32 30.98
C TYR A 231 71.29 -48.84 31.22
N TYR A 232 71.47 -47.58 31.59
CA TYR A 232 72.77 -47.03 31.97
C TYR A 232 73.30 -47.68 33.26
N PHE A 233 72.45 -47.89 34.26
CA PHE A 233 72.87 -48.53 35.52
C PHE A 233 73.36 -49.97 35.28
N PHE A 234 72.69 -50.74 34.41
CA PHE A 234 73.13 -52.07 34.03
C PHE A 234 74.55 -52.05 33.44
N VAL A 235 74.80 -51.16 32.47
CA VAL A 235 76.11 -51.06 31.80
C VAL A 235 77.19 -50.61 32.77
N ILE A 236 76.94 -49.61 33.62
CA ILE A 236 77.93 -49.09 34.59
C ILE A 236 78.28 -50.16 35.62
N SER A 237 77.28 -50.85 36.18
CA SER A 237 77.49 -51.89 37.18
C SER A 237 78.34 -53.03 36.62
N ASN A 238 77.98 -53.55 35.44
CA ASN A 238 78.71 -54.64 34.82
C ASN A 238 80.11 -54.23 34.34
N ASP A 239 80.29 -53.02 33.81
CA ASP A 239 81.60 -52.52 33.37
C ASP A 239 82.56 -52.32 34.55
N ALA A 240 82.05 -51.84 35.70
CA ALA A 240 82.83 -51.72 36.92
C ALA A 240 83.30 -53.10 37.43
N GLN A 241 82.42 -54.12 37.37
CA GLN A 241 82.77 -55.48 37.78
C GLN A 241 83.79 -56.11 36.81
N ILE A 242 83.57 -56.00 35.50
CA ILE A 242 84.49 -56.47 34.45
C ILE A 242 85.86 -55.82 34.61
N THR A 243 85.93 -54.50 34.81
CA THR A 243 87.18 -53.74 34.95
C THR A 243 87.97 -54.10 36.21
N ARG A 244 87.26 -54.32 37.34
CA ARG A 244 87.90 -54.79 38.58
C ARG A 244 88.56 -56.15 38.37
N LYS A 245 87.89 -57.04 37.62
CA LYS A 245 88.36 -58.39 37.34
C LYS A 245 89.43 -58.47 36.24
N THR A 246 89.51 -57.50 35.31
CA THR A 246 90.65 -57.43 34.35
C THR A 246 91.99 -57.37 35.07
N ARG A 247 92.04 -56.69 36.21
CA ARG A 247 93.27 -56.52 37.00
C ARG A 247 93.71 -57.82 37.69
N GLU A 248 92.80 -58.79 37.77
CA GLU A 248 93.02 -60.11 38.37
C GLU A 248 93.24 -61.21 37.30
N LEU A 249 93.03 -60.90 36.01
CA LEU A 249 93.32 -61.79 34.89
C LEU A 249 94.83 -61.87 34.64
N CYS A 250 95.32 -63.08 34.34
CA CYS A 250 96.71 -63.30 33.94
C CYS A 250 96.99 -62.58 32.61
N ILE A 251 97.81 -61.53 32.66
CA ILE A 251 98.42 -60.94 31.48
C ILE A 251 99.63 -61.83 31.18
N GLU A 252 99.50 -62.76 30.23
CA GLU A 252 100.69 -63.38 29.64
C GLU A 252 101.48 -62.29 28.92
N GLY A 253 102.72 -62.08 29.35
CA GLY A 253 103.70 -61.22 28.67
C GLY A 253 104.34 -61.96 27.51
#